data_AF-V4NTK5-F1
#
_entry.id   AF-V4NTK5-F1
#
_cell.length_a   1.000
_cell.length_b   1.000
_cell.length_c   1.000
_cell.angle_alpha   90.00
_cell.angle_beta   90.00
_cell.angle_gamma   90.00
#
_symmetry.space_group_name_H-M   'P 1'
#
loop_
_entity.id
_entity.type
_entity.pdbx_description
1 polymer ?
#
loop_
_entity_poly.entity_id
_entity_poly.type
_entity_poly.pdbx_seq_one_letter_code
_entity_poly.pdbx_strand_id
1 'polypeptide(L)'
;MFFGVPLIAFLATTGAFLVVAMWLLYLVSGYASLVLAVIYVPLVIAMREITRRDDQRLRQMFMRLRMRHRHGKGRALWGAISFAPYRLKRR
;
A
#
# COMPACT_ATOMS: atom_id res chain seq x y z
N MET A 1 -2.80 -12.48 -11.56
CA MET A 1 -1.75 -12.31 -10.53
C MET A 1 -0.41 -12.56 -11.17
N PHE A 2 0.68 -11.96 -10.68
CA PHE A 2 2.02 -12.15 -11.23
C PHE A 2 2.97 -12.48 -10.08
N PHE A 3 3.74 -13.57 -10.19
CA PHE A 3 4.57 -14.12 -9.10
C PHE A 3 3.84 -14.31 -7.75
N GLY A 4 2.54 -14.62 -7.77
CA GLY A 4 1.72 -14.78 -6.55
C GLY A 4 1.31 -13.47 -5.88
N VAL A 5 1.52 -12.32 -6.53
CA VAL A 5 1.13 -10.98 -6.07
C VAL A 5 -0.01 -10.42 -6.96
N PRO A 6 -0.97 -9.64 -6.40
CA PRO A 6 -1.97 -8.96 -7.20
C PRO A 6 -1.33 -7.98 -8.19
N LEU A 7 -1.70 -8.08 -9.47
CA LEU A 7 -1.03 -7.34 -10.56
C LEU A 7 -1.02 -5.83 -10.34
N ILE A 8 -2.17 -5.26 -9.93
CA ILE A 8 -2.30 -3.81 -9.69
C ILE A 8 -1.38 -3.37 -8.55
N ALA A 9 -1.31 -4.13 -7.46
CA ALA A 9 -0.44 -3.81 -6.33
C ALA A 9 1.03 -3.91 -6.74
N PHE A 10 1.40 -4.96 -7.48
CA PHE A 10 2.74 -5.13 -8.00
C PHE A 10 3.15 -3.96 -8.89
N LEU A 11 2.39 -3.66 -9.94
CA LEU A 11 2.68 -2.56 -10.88
C LEU A 11 2.77 -1.19 -10.19
N ALA A 12 1.84 -0.88 -9.30
CA ALA A 12 1.85 0.39 -8.56
C ALA A 12 3.12 0.52 -7.70
N THR A 13 3.52 -0.57 -7.05
CA THR A 13 4.69 -0.61 -6.18
C THR A 13 5.98 -0.54 -6.99
N THR A 14 6.14 -1.38 -8.01
CA THR A 14 7.32 -1.38 -8.89
C THR A 14 7.48 -0.03 -9.59
N GLY A 15 6.39 0.54 -10.12
CA GLY A 15 6.41 1.86 -10.75
C GLY A 15 6.84 2.96 -9.79
N ALA A 16 6.31 2.99 -8.57
CA ALA A 16 6.71 3.96 -7.55
C ALA A 16 8.19 3.82 -7.19
N PHE A 17 8.66 2.59 -6.98
CA PHE A 17 10.07 2.32 -6.66
C PHE A 17 11.00 2.72 -7.80
N LEU A 18 10.63 2.47 -9.07
CA LEU A 18 11.43 2.87 -10.23
C LEU A 18 11.58 4.39 -10.34
N VAL A 19 10.48 5.13 -10.17
CA VAL A 19 10.52 6.60 -10.22
C VAL A 19 11.40 7.14 -9.10
N VAL A 20 11.23 6.65 -7.87
CA VAL A 20 12.06 7.08 -6.73
C VAL A 20 13.52 6.69 -6.94
N ALA A 21 13.80 5.47 -7.43
CA ALA A 21 15.17 5.01 -7.71
C ALA A 21 15.87 5.88 -8.75
N MET A 22 15.16 6.28 -9.81
CA MET A 22 15.69 7.17 -10.85
C MET A 22 16.10 8.52 -10.25
N TRP A 23 15.24 9.13 -9.44
CA TRP A 23 15.53 10.41 -8.80
C TRP A 23 16.63 10.31 -7.74
N LEU A 24 16.68 9.22 -6.96
CA LEU A 24 17.78 8.98 -6.02
C LEU A 24 19.12 8.83 -6.74
N LEU A 25 19.12 8.16 -7.89
CA LEU A 25 20.33 7.96 -8.69
C LEU A 25 20.85 9.29 -9.23
N TYR A 26 19.93 10.15 -9.69
CA TYR A 26 20.26 11.44 -10.29
C TYR A 26 20.62 12.52 -9.25
N LEU A 27 19.87 12.62 -8.15
CA LEU A 27 19.99 13.73 -7.18
C LEU A 27 20.82 13.42 -5.94
N VAL A 28 20.99 12.14 -5.59
CA VAL A 28 21.61 11.75 -4.30
C VAL A 28 22.86 10.91 -4.51
N SER A 29 22.71 9.67 -4.96
CA SER A 29 23.80 8.71 -5.18
C SER A 29 23.27 7.40 -5.72
N GLY A 30 24.07 6.70 -6.54
CA GLY A 30 23.78 5.32 -6.92
C GLY A 30 23.63 4.36 -5.73
N TYR A 31 24.33 4.61 -4.61
CA TYR A 31 24.19 3.80 -3.39
C TYR A 31 22.79 3.94 -2.76
N ALA A 32 22.18 5.13 -2.82
CA ALA A 32 20.83 5.36 -2.30
C ALA A 32 19.80 4.55 -3.09
N SER A 33 19.93 4.49 -4.42
CA SER A 33 19.08 3.66 -5.26
C SER A 33 19.29 2.17 -5.00
N LEU A 34 20.51 1.74 -4.69
CA LEU A 34 20.81 0.35 -4.34
C LEU A 34 20.17 -0.05 -3.01
N VAL A 35 20.22 0.81 -1.99
CA VAL A 35 19.49 0.61 -0.73
C VAL A 35 17.99 0.50 -0.97
N LEU A 36 17.42 1.36 -1.83
CA LEU A 36 16.01 1.27 -2.18
C LEU A 36 15.66 -0.05 -2.87
N ALA A 37 16.52 -0.57 -3.75
CA ALA A 37 16.34 -1.86 -4.40
C ALA A 37 16.39 -3.02 -3.38
N VAL A 38 17.25 -2.94 -2.37
CA VAL A 38 17.30 -3.92 -1.26
C VAL A 38 16.00 -3.89 -0.45
N ILE A 39 15.40 -2.72 -0.22
CA ILE A 39 14.10 -2.58 0.49
C ILE A 39 12.93 -3.11 -0.35
N TYR A 40 13.00 -2.99 -1.67
CA TYR A 40 11.96 -3.45 -2.58
C TYR A 40 11.74 -4.97 -2.48
N VAL A 41 12.82 -5.75 -2.39
CA VAL A 41 12.76 -7.23 -2.35
C VAL A 41 11.90 -7.78 -1.20
N PRO A 42 12.16 -7.47 0.09
CA PRO A 42 11.36 -7.98 1.19
C PRO A 42 9.91 -7.47 1.12
N LEU A 43 9.68 -6.29 0.54
CA LEU A 43 8.33 -5.75 0.38
C LEU A 43 7.51 -6.57 -0.62
N VAL A 44 8.09 -6.97 -1.76
CA VAL A 44 7.44 -7.88 -2.72
C VAL A 44 7.22 -9.27 -2.11
N ILE A 45 8.19 -9.79 -1.37
CA ILE A 45 8.05 -11.07 -0.66
C ILE A 45 6.91 -11.01 0.36
N ALA A 46 6.82 -9.94 1.15
CA ALA A 46 5.74 -9.74 2.11
C ALA A 46 4.37 -9.67 1.42
N MET A 47 4.26 -8.99 0.27
CA MET A 47 3.02 -8.99 -0.52
C MET A 47 2.63 -10.40 -0.95
N ARG A 48 3.60 -11.18 -1.44
CA ARG A 48 3.38 -12.58 -1.87
C ARG A 48 2.93 -13.46 -0.72
N GLU A 49 3.54 -13.36 0.45
CA GLU A 49 3.14 -14.14 1.63
C GLU A 49 1.76 -13.76 2.15
N ILE A 50 1.40 -12.47 2.11
CA ILE A 50 0.05 -12.01 2.50
C ILE A 50 -1.02 -12.62 1.58
N THR A 51 -0.75 -12.66 0.26
CA THR A 51 -1.69 -13.19 -0.73
C THR A 51 -1.61 -14.69 -0.94
N ARG A 52 -0.66 -15.39 -0.32
CA ARG A 52 -0.46 -16.84 -0.49
C ARG A 52 -1.68 -17.69 -0.15
N ARG A 53 -2.44 -17.29 0.88
CA ARG A 53 -3.63 -18.02 1.34
C ARG A 53 -4.95 -17.43 0.81
N ASP A 54 -4.95 -16.15 0.49
CA ASP A 54 -6.14 -15.42 0.03
C ASP A 54 -5.70 -14.20 -0.80
N ASP A 55 -6.02 -14.25 -2.08
CA ASP A 55 -5.70 -13.22 -3.07
C ASP A 55 -6.36 -11.86 -2.74
N GLN A 56 -7.46 -11.85 -1.99
CA GLN A 56 -8.18 -10.65 -1.60
C GLN A 56 -7.63 -9.99 -0.34
N ARG A 57 -6.80 -10.69 0.44
CA ARG A 57 -6.32 -10.21 1.74
C ARG A 57 -5.55 -8.90 1.66
N LEU A 58 -4.73 -8.74 0.62
CA LEU A 58 -4.02 -7.49 0.36
C LEU A 58 -4.99 -6.33 0.08
N ARG A 59 -6.05 -6.58 -0.70
CA ARG A 59 -7.10 -5.58 -1.00
C ARG A 59 -7.87 -5.19 0.26
N GLN A 60 -8.17 -6.16 1.13
CA GLN A 60 -8.78 -5.90 2.44
C GLN A 60 -7.88 -5.06 3.35
N MET A 61 -6.55 -5.31 3.36
CA MET A 61 -5.60 -4.49 4.12
C MET A 61 -5.60 -3.03 3.65
N PHE A 62 -5.54 -2.79 2.33
CA PHE A 62 -5.65 -1.43 1.78
C PHE A 62 -6.98 -0.77 2.13
N MET A 63 -8.09 -1.53 2.08
CA MET A 63 -9.39 -1.01 2.47
C MET A 63 -9.42 -0.61 3.94
N ARG A 64 -8.89 -1.46 4.83
CA ARG A 64 -8.78 -1.17 6.27
C ARG A 64 -7.94 0.07 6.54
N LEU A 65 -6.81 0.21 5.85
CA LEU A 65 -5.93 1.38 5.95
C LEU A 65 -6.68 2.66 5.50
N ARG A 66 -7.34 2.60 4.35
CA ARG A 66 -8.14 3.72 3.81
C ARG A 66 -9.24 4.15 4.77
N MET A 67 -9.95 3.19 5.38
CA MET A 67 -11.01 3.49 6.35
C MET A 67 -10.44 4.07 7.64
N ARG A 68 -9.33 3.52 8.16
CA ARG A 68 -8.63 4.08 9.34
C ARG A 68 -8.21 5.53 9.11
N HIS A 69 -7.70 5.85 7.93
CA HIS A 69 -7.33 7.21 7.57
C HIS A 69 -8.56 8.14 7.52
N ARG A 70 -9.62 7.74 6.80
CA ARG A 70 -10.85 8.55 6.68
C ARG A 70 -11.58 8.78 8.00
N HIS A 71 -11.63 7.77 8.87
CA HIS A 71 -12.31 7.84 10.15
C HIS A 71 -11.38 8.23 11.30
N GLY A 72 -10.12 8.62 11.04
CA GLY A 72 -9.14 8.93 12.08
C GLY A 72 -9.60 10.04 13.03
N LYS A 73 -10.11 11.15 12.48
CA LYS A 73 -10.62 12.29 13.28
C LYS A 73 -11.85 11.92 14.10
N GLY A 74 -12.80 11.20 13.49
CA GLY A 74 -14.01 10.72 14.18
C GLY A 74 -13.67 9.74 15.30
N ARG A 75 -12.76 8.80 15.04
CA ARG A 75 -12.27 7.86 16.06
C ARG A 75 -11.54 8.57 17.19
N ALA A 76 -10.74 9.59 16.90
CA ALA A 76 -10.02 10.35 17.93
C ALA A 76 -10.99 11.09 18.86
N LEU A 77 -12.11 11.60 18.33
CA LEU A 77 -13.12 12.30 19.10
C LEU A 77 -14.03 11.34 19.89
N TRP A 78 -14.50 10.25 19.27
CA TRP A 78 -15.56 9.40 19.82
C TRP A 78 -15.10 8.03 20.31
N GLY A 79 -13.84 7.65 20.08
CA GLY A 79 -13.30 6.32 20.39
C GLY A 79 -13.80 5.18 19.48
N ALA A 80 -14.84 5.40 18.68
CA ALA A 80 -15.48 4.40 17.83
C ALA A 80 -15.49 4.78 16.33
N ILE A 81 -15.74 3.79 15.47
CA ILE A 81 -15.98 3.97 14.04
C ILE A 81 -17.32 3.32 13.69
N SER A 82 -18.26 4.11 13.16
CA SER A 82 -19.49 3.60 12.57
C SER A 82 -19.33 3.47 11.06
N PHE A 83 -19.83 2.36 10.52
CA PHE A 83 -19.86 2.10 9.09
C PHE A 83 -21.32 2.05 8.62
N ALA A 84 -21.67 2.83 7.60
CA ALA A 84 -22.97 2.77 6.95
C ALA A 84 -22.79 2.23 5.52
N PRO A 85 -23.70 1.36 5.04
CA PRO A 85 -23.59 0.80 3.68
C PRO A 85 -23.91 1.84 2.59
N TYR A 86 -24.51 2.97 2.95
CA TYR A 86 -24.88 4.05 2.05
C TYR A 86 -24.13 5.34 2.36
N ARG A 87 -23.88 6.13 1.32
CA ARG A 87 -23.28 7.47 1.45
C ARG A 87 -24.38 8.47 1.81
N LEU A 88 -24.45 8.84 3.09
CA LEU A 88 -25.32 9.93 3.54
C LEU A 88 -24.96 11.22 2.79
N LYS A 89 -25.92 11.75 2.02
CA LYS A 89 -25.81 13.04 1.34
C LYS A 89 -26.35 14.11 2.28
N ARG A 90 -25.57 15.16 2.58
CA ARG A 90 -26.11 16.35 3.24
C ARG A 90 -27.06 17.04 2.24
N ARG A 91 -28.29 17.33 2.69
CA ARG A 91 -29.23 18.19 1.96
C ARG A 91 -28.68 19.60 1.87
#